data_AF-A0A098YSR5-F1
#
_entry.id   AF-A0A098YSR5-F1
#
_cell.length_a   1.000
_cell.length_b   1.000
_cell.length_c   1.000
_cell.angle_alpha   90.00
_cell.angle_beta   90.00
_cell.angle_gamma   90.00
#
_symmetry.space_group_name_H-M   'P 1'
#
loop_
_entity.id
_entity.type
_entity.pdbx_description
1 polymer ?
#
loop_
_entity_poly.entity_id
_entity_poly.type
_entity_poly.pdbx_seq_one_letter_code
_entity_poly.pdbx_strand_id
1 'polypeptide(L)'
;MNLRCREFVDYIVNHAPQHNKQVVEDNVCAHFNLTKDRKVYHNEYFAVRFSYSKSASDSFSNTVLSLSALEKYDKIPFFVVLVRQSSTNLILLANTTFLKKISHSSQELSMTNIKGSFNGSDIMRNYDNRQNAPENFDYLFALHKGLDWEDNLSRLVDASSSIQPVNQKFEPTETEKSNIFDSISRASAFVSSKQFNVLEDDLNERCNKCRKEILIASHIENTNIRGRLIESLITSDDVERQQIY
;
A
#
# COMPACT_ATOMS: atom_id res chain seq x y z
N MET A 1 8.42 -27.04 -7.53
CA MET A 1 7.50 -26.79 -6.41
C MET A 1 6.75 -28.09 -6.09
N ASN A 2 6.01 -28.12 -4.96
CA ASN A 2 5.16 -29.27 -4.63
C ASN A 2 3.87 -29.26 -5.51
N LEU A 3 3.14 -30.38 -5.52
CA LEU A 3 1.93 -30.54 -6.33
C LEU A 3 0.84 -29.50 -5.97
N ARG A 4 0.65 -29.22 -4.68
CA ARG A 4 -0.34 -28.24 -4.19
C ARG A 4 -0.08 -26.83 -4.70
N CYS A 5 1.18 -26.43 -4.83
CA CYS A 5 1.55 -25.14 -5.44
C CYS A 5 1.18 -25.09 -6.92
N ARG A 6 1.38 -26.19 -7.67
CA ARG A 6 1.02 -26.25 -9.09
C ARG A 6 -0.49 -26.19 -9.28
N GLU A 7 -1.24 -26.92 -8.46
CA GLU A 7 -2.71 -26.85 -8.41
C GLU A 7 -3.18 -25.43 -8.10
N PHE A 8 -2.55 -24.75 -7.14
CA PHE A 8 -2.86 -23.36 -6.82
C PHE A 8 -2.61 -22.41 -7.99
N VAL A 9 -1.45 -22.52 -8.63
CA VAL A 9 -1.10 -21.66 -9.78
C VAL A 9 -2.06 -21.89 -10.94
N ASP A 10 -2.34 -23.15 -11.28
CA ASP A 10 -3.31 -23.50 -12.31
C ASP A 10 -4.71 -22.96 -11.99
N TYR A 11 -5.15 -23.11 -10.74
CA TYR A 11 -6.44 -22.59 -10.30
C TYR A 11 -6.53 -21.08 -10.46
N ILE A 12 -5.51 -20.32 -10.04
CA ILE A 12 -5.50 -18.86 -10.18
C ILE A 12 -5.57 -18.41 -11.64
N VAL A 13 -4.88 -19.12 -12.54
CA VAL A 13 -4.79 -18.78 -13.96
C VAL A 13 -6.08 -19.15 -14.71
N ASN A 14 -6.64 -20.33 -14.44
CA ASN A 14 -7.67 -20.92 -15.29
C ASN A 14 -9.08 -20.95 -14.67
N HIS A 15 -9.20 -20.88 -13.35
CA HIS A 15 -10.46 -21.21 -12.65
C HIS A 15 -10.93 -20.13 -11.66
N ALA A 16 -10.00 -19.37 -11.08
CA ALA A 16 -10.33 -18.40 -10.05
C ALA A 16 -11.22 -17.27 -10.60
N PRO A 17 -12.12 -16.72 -9.78
CA PRO A 17 -12.87 -15.53 -10.11
C PRO A 17 -11.94 -14.37 -10.51
N GLN A 18 -12.47 -13.45 -11.30
CA GLN A 18 -11.71 -12.33 -11.86
C GLN A 18 -12.30 -10.99 -11.37
N HIS A 19 -11.54 -9.92 -11.50
CA HIS A 19 -11.99 -8.51 -11.37
C HIS A 19 -12.43 -8.01 -9.99
N ASN A 20 -12.86 -8.88 -9.07
CA ASN A 20 -13.26 -8.51 -7.71
C ASN A 20 -12.37 -9.19 -6.67
N LYS A 21 -11.50 -8.40 -6.03
CA LYS A 21 -10.53 -8.90 -5.05
C LYS A 21 -11.17 -9.72 -3.93
N GLN A 22 -12.28 -9.26 -3.35
CA GLN A 22 -12.90 -9.94 -2.22
C GLN A 22 -13.44 -11.30 -2.64
N VAL A 23 -14.09 -11.37 -3.81
CA VAL A 23 -14.60 -12.63 -4.37
C VAL A 23 -13.47 -13.61 -4.68
N VAL A 24 -12.34 -13.14 -5.23
CA VAL A 24 -11.16 -13.99 -5.44
C VAL A 24 -10.61 -14.49 -4.10
N GLU A 25 -10.45 -13.60 -3.11
CA GLU A 25 -9.94 -13.96 -1.78
C GLU A 25 -10.82 -15.05 -1.14
N ASP A 26 -12.12 -14.84 -1.06
CA ASP A 26 -13.04 -15.77 -0.37
C ASP A 26 -13.07 -17.13 -1.06
N ASN A 27 -13.15 -17.14 -2.39
CA ASN A 27 -13.19 -18.37 -3.18
C ASN A 27 -11.89 -19.18 -3.05
N VAL A 28 -10.73 -18.53 -3.21
CA VAL A 28 -9.42 -19.19 -3.14
C VAL A 28 -9.10 -19.65 -1.72
N CYS A 29 -9.45 -18.87 -0.71
CA CYS A 29 -9.23 -19.26 0.69
C CYS A 29 -10.06 -20.48 1.07
N ALA A 30 -11.32 -20.55 0.63
CA ALA A 30 -12.16 -21.73 0.84
C ALA A 30 -11.63 -22.95 0.06
N HIS A 31 -11.20 -22.78 -1.19
CA HIS A 31 -10.75 -23.89 -2.03
C HIS A 31 -9.46 -24.56 -1.51
N PHE A 32 -8.51 -23.76 -1.01
CA PHE A 32 -7.20 -24.26 -0.55
C PHE A 32 -7.05 -24.34 0.98
N ASN A 33 -8.14 -24.14 1.72
CA ASN A 33 -8.17 -24.09 3.19
C ASN A 33 -7.09 -23.16 3.77
N LEU A 34 -7.03 -21.93 3.27
CA LEU A 34 -6.00 -20.98 3.67
C LEU A 34 -6.32 -20.33 5.02
N THR A 35 -5.33 -20.26 5.89
CA THR A 35 -5.37 -19.52 7.15
C THR A 35 -4.91 -18.08 6.91
N LYS A 36 -5.62 -17.11 7.47
CA LYS A 36 -5.26 -15.69 7.37
C LYS A 36 -4.36 -15.27 8.53
N ASP A 37 -3.12 -14.88 8.24
CA ASP A 37 -2.25 -14.15 9.15
C ASP A 37 -2.15 -12.68 8.70
N ARG A 38 -2.91 -11.82 9.38
CA ARG A 38 -3.03 -10.39 9.05
C ARG A 38 -3.45 -10.16 7.59
N LYS A 39 -2.48 -9.90 6.72
CA LYS A 39 -2.68 -9.59 5.29
C LYS A 39 -2.25 -10.73 4.36
N VAL A 40 -1.62 -11.77 4.89
CA VAL A 40 -1.15 -12.96 4.16
C VAL A 40 -2.11 -14.11 4.42
N TYR A 41 -2.39 -14.89 3.39
CA TYR A 41 -3.13 -16.15 3.50
C TYR A 41 -2.15 -17.29 3.22
N HIS A 42 -2.18 -18.36 4.00
CA HIS A 42 -1.20 -19.43 3.86
C HIS A 42 -1.75 -20.79 4.29
N ASN A 43 -1.05 -21.84 3.86
CA ASN A 43 -1.15 -23.18 4.42
C ASN A 43 0.28 -23.71 4.62
N GLU A 44 0.43 -25.03 4.79
CA GLU A 44 1.76 -25.65 4.94
C GLU A 44 2.59 -25.68 3.65
N TYR A 45 1.97 -25.46 2.48
CA TYR A 45 2.59 -25.61 1.17
C TYR A 45 3.04 -24.29 0.54
N PHE A 46 2.28 -23.22 0.74
CA PHE A 46 2.56 -21.89 0.17
C PHE A 46 1.88 -20.78 0.98
N ALA A 47 2.32 -19.55 0.71
CA ALA A 47 1.67 -18.33 1.18
C ALA A 47 1.29 -17.45 -0.02
N VAL A 48 0.25 -16.64 0.14
CA VAL A 48 -0.25 -15.74 -0.89
C VAL A 48 -0.68 -14.40 -0.30
N ARG A 49 -0.36 -13.34 -1.04
CA ARG A 49 -0.85 -11.98 -0.79
C ARG A 49 -1.67 -11.50 -1.99
N PHE A 50 -2.92 -11.11 -1.74
CA PHE A 50 -3.80 -10.54 -2.77
C PHE A 50 -3.66 -9.01 -2.84
N SER A 51 -3.33 -8.53 -4.03
CA SER A 51 -3.27 -7.12 -4.41
C SER A 51 -4.39 -6.80 -5.39
N TYR A 52 -4.73 -5.52 -5.53
CA TYR A 52 -5.74 -5.08 -6.49
C TYR A 52 -5.26 -3.86 -7.26
N SER A 53 -5.62 -3.83 -8.54
CA SER A 53 -5.41 -2.70 -9.43
C SER A 53 -6.65 -2.47 -10.28
N LYS A 54 -7.01 -1.20 -10.45
CA LYS A 54 -8.03 -0.80 -11.43
C LYS A 54 -7.49 -0.84 -12.86
N SER A 55 -6.17 -0.79 -13.03
CA SER A 55 -5.52 -0.82 -14.34
C SER A 55 -5.44 -2.26 -14.88
N ALA A 56 -5.51 -2.39 -16.21
CA ALA A 56 -5.19 -3.64 -16.90
C ALA A 56 -3.68 -3.95 -16.93
N SER A 57 -2.82 -2.99 -16.57
CA SER A 57 -1.36 -3.15 -16.58
C SER A 57 -0.87 -4.27 -15.66
N ASP A 58 0.18 -4.96 -16.09
CA ASP A 58 0.93 -5.93 -15.28
C ASP A 58 1.79 -5.24 -14.19
N SER A 59 1.94 -3.92 -14.28
CA SER A 59 2.66 -3.11 -13.30
C SER A 59 1.72 -2.53 -12.25
N PHE A 60 2.13 -2.61 -10.98
CA PHE A 60 1.40 -2.01 -9.86
C PHE A 60 2.38 -1.56 -8.78
N SER A 61 2.16 -0.39 -8.19
CA SER A 61 3.07 0.23 -7.20
C SER A 61 2.55 0.18 -5.76
N ASN A 62 1.37 -0.43 -5.55
CA ASN A 62 0.80 -0.56 -4.21
C ASN A 62 1.72 -1.39 -3.30
N THR A 63 1.80 -0.98 -2.04
CA THR A 63 2.54 -1.71 -1.01
C THR A 63 1.95 -3.10 -0.79
N VAL A 64 2.79 -4.12 -0.90
CA VAL A 64 2.39 -5.53 -0.84
C VAL A 64 2.46 -6.03 0.60
N LEU A 65 3.66 -5.98 1.20
CA LEU A 65 3.95 -6.49 2.54
C LEU A 65 5.24 -5.87 3.11
N SER A 66 5.45 -5.98 4.43
CA SER A 66 6.73 -5.70 5.06
C SER A 66 7.73 -6.86 4.86
N LEU A 67 9.03 -6.56 4.82
CA LEU A 67 10.08 -7.58 4.71
C LEU A 67 10.06 -8.54 5.91
N SER A 68 9.90 -8.02 7.12
CA SER A 68 9.74 -8.82 8.35
C SER A 68 8.54 -9.76 8.36
N ALA A 69 7.47 -9.42 7.62
CA ALA A 69 6.33 -10.33 7.50
C ALA A 69 6.55 -11.37 6.39
N LEU A 70 7.33 -11.03 5.35
CA LEU A 70 7.72 -11.98 4.30
C LEU A 70 8.70 -13.03 4.82
N GLU A 71 9.64 -12.66 5.69
CA GLU A 71 10.67 -13.54 6.27
C GLU A 71 10.07 -14.87 6.79
N LYS A 72 8.94 -14.78 7.51
CA LYS A 72 8.22 -15.95 8.05
C LYS A 72 7.85 -17.00 7.00
N TYR A 73 7.64 -16.57 5.77
CA TYR A 73 7.15 -17.39 4.66
C TYR A 73 8.19 -17.59 3.57
N ASP A 74 9.40 -17.01 3.71
CA ASP A 74 10.35 -16.98 2.62
C ASP A 74 10.83 -18.39 2.23
N LYS A 75 10.82 -19.35 3.15
CA LYS A 75 11.22 -20.75 2.86
C LYS A 75 10.17 -21.56 2.07
N ILE A 76 8.97 -21.05 1.86
CA ILE A 76 7.91 -21.66 1.02
C ILE A 76 7.57 -20.73 -0.14
N PRO A 77 6.92 -21.20 -1.23
CA PRO A 77 6.50 -20.31 -2.31
C PRO A 77 5.61 -19.20 -1.78
N PHE A 78 6.05 -17.96 -1.96
CA PHE A 78 5.28 -16.79 -1.60
C PHE A 78 4.75 -16.13 -2.88
N PHE A 79 3.45 -16.26 -3.09
CA PHE A 79 2.79 -15.72 -4.27
C PHE A 79 2.21 -14.33 -4.00
N VAL A 80 2.22 -13.49 -5.03
CA VAL A 80 1.39 -12.29 -5.07
C VAL A 80 0.40 -12.43 -6.22
N VAL A 81 -0.88 -12.43 -5.89
CA VAL A 81 -1.97 -12.43 -6.86
C VAL A 81 -2.49 -11.02 -7.00
N LEU A 82 -2.28 -10.41 -8.16
CA LEU A 82 -2.84 -9.12 -8.53
C LEU A 82 -4.17 -9.33 -9.24
N VAL A 83 -5.25 -8.99 -8.55
CA VAL A 83 -6.60 -8.95 -9.13
C VAL A 83 -6.77 -7.64 -9.90
N ARG A 84 -7.10 -7.72 -11.18
CA ARG A 84 -7.23 -6.56 -12.08
C ARG A 84 -8.68 -6.35 -12.48
N GLN A 85 -9.18 -5.12 -12.35
CA GLN A 85 -10.60 -4.80 -12.64
C GLN A 85 -10.99 -5.06 -14.10
N SER A 86 -10.06 -4.88 -15.03
CA SER A 86 -10.33 -4.92 -16.48
C SER A 86 -9.40 -5.87 -17.24
N SER A 87 -8.81 -6.85 -16.54
CA SER A 87 -7.95 -7.88 -17.13
C SER A 87 -7.92 -9.10 -16.22
N THR A 88 -7.30 -10.19 -16.66
CA THR A 88 -7.19 -11.45 -15.90
C THR A 88 -6.31 -11.27 -14.66
N ASN A 89 -6.38 -12.18 -13.68
CA ASN A 89 -5.49 -12.17 -12.53
C ASN A 89 -4.05 -12.37 -13.00
N LEU A 90 -3.12 -11.64 -12.40
CA LEU A 90 -1.68 -11.85 -12.57
C LEU A 90 -1.14 -12.50 -11.31
N ILE A 91 -0.32 -13.53 -11.46
CA ILE A 91 0.36 -14.21 -10.34
C ILE A 91 1.87 -14.10 -10.52
N LEU A 92 2.58 -13.85 -9.42
CA LEU A 92 4.04 -13.69 -9.37
C LEU A 92 4.60 -14.39 -8.14
N LEU A 93 5.83 -14.91 -8.23
CA LEU A 93 6.62 -15.24 -7.04
C LEU A 93 7.24 -13.96 -6.46
N ALA A 94 7.18 -13.81 -5.14
CA ALA A 94 7.68 -12.63 -4.43
C ALA A 94 8.48 -12.97 -3.16
N ASN A 95 9.04 -14.19 -3.10
CA ASN A 95 10.15 -14.52 -2.20
C ASN A 95 11.29 -13.49 -2.37
N THR A 96 12.13 -13.33 -1.35
CA THR A 96 13.16 -12.29 -1.29
C THR A 96 14.09 -12.26 -2.51
N THR A 97 14.44 -13.42 -3.06
CA THR A 97 15.22 -13.54 -4.31
C THR A 97 14.62 -12.75 -5.47
N PHE A 98 13.29 -12.67 -5.53
CA PHE A 98 12.56 -11.99 -6.62
C PHE A 98 12.21 -10.54 -6.29
N LEU A 99 12.79 -9.96 -5.24
CA LEU A 99 12.62 -8.55 -4.90
C LEU A 99 13.84 -7.75 -5.36
N LYS A 100 13.61 -6.67 -6.12
CA LYS A 100 14.65 -5.74 -6.59
C LYS A 100 15.27 -4.96 -5.44
N LYS A 101 14.42 -4.49 -4.52
CA LYS A 101 14.76 -3.62 -3.40
C LYS A 101 13.60 -3.59 -2.41
N ILE A 102 13.85 -3.00 -1.25
CA ILE A 102 12.83 -2.59 -0.28
C ILE A 102 12.66 -1.06 -0.37
N SER A 103 11.43 -0.57 -0.27
CA SER A 103 11.07 0.84 -0.51
C SER A 103 11.69 1.83 0.49
N HIS A 104 11.83 3.09 0.07
CA HIS A 104 12.64 4.14 0.71
C HIS A 104 12.20 4.60 2.12
N SER A 105 10.97 4.26 2.55
CA SER A 105 10.54 4.47 3.95
C SER A 105 11.35 3.62 4.95
N SER A 106 12.17 2.70 4.45
CA SER A 106 13.02 1.79 5.21
C SER A 106 14.39 2.41 5.54
N GLN A 107 14.44 3.68 5.96
CA GLN A 107 15.70 4.43 6.19
C GLN A 107 16.69 3.74 7.17
N GLU A 108 16.22 2.75 7.93
CA GLU A 108 17.02 1.96 8.86
C GLU A 108 17.24 0.49 8.43
N LEU A 109 16.89 0.12 7.18
CA LEU A 109 17.07 -1.24 6.68
C LEU A 109 18.55 -1.61 6.72
N SER A 110 18.86 -2.67 7.46
CA SER A 110 20.20 -3.22 7.61
C SER A 110 20.13 -4.72 7.85
N MET A 111 21.28 -5.38 7.88
CA MET A 111 21.37 -6.81 8.23
C MET A 111 20.77 -7.14 9.60
N THR A 112 20.74 -6.17 10.52
CA THR A 112 20.19 -6.34 11.89
C THR A 112 18.81 -5.69 12.06
N ASN A 113 18.28 -5.00 11.06
CA ASN A 113 16.99 -4.31 11.13
C ASN A 113 16.25 -4.45 9.80
N ILE A 114 15.38 -5.45 9.71
CA ILE A 114 14.61 -5.76 8.50
C ILE A 114 13.30 -4.96 8.37
N LYS A 115 13.22 -3.78 9.02
CA LYS A 115 12.07 -2.89 8.90
C LYS A 115 12.03 -2.26 7.51
N GLY A 116 10.93 -2.49 6.82
CA GLY A 116 10.70 -1.95 5.49
C GLY A 116 9.58 -2.68 4.77
N SER A 117 9.10 -2.11 3.66
CA SER A 117 8.07 -2.73 2.82
C SER A 117 8.48 -2.76 1.37
N PHE A 118 7.93 -3.71 0.62
CA PHE A 118 8.09 -3.76 -0.83
C PHE A 118 6.76 -3.49 -1.52
N ASN A 119 6.85 -2.86 -2.69
CA ASN A 119 5.73 -2.58 -3.56
C ASN A 119 5.65 -3.61 -4.69
N GLY A 120 4.53 -3.65 -5.40
CA GLY A 120 4.38 -4.56 -6.56
C GLY A 120 5.41 -4.33 -7.67
N SER A 121 5.93 -3.10 -7.78
CA SER A 121 6.96 -2.67 -8.74
C SER A 121 8.34 -3.20 -8.40
N ASP A 122 8.56 -3.51 -7.12
CA ASP A 122 9.81 -4.07 -6.60
C ASP A 122 9.90 -5.57 -6.87
N ILE A 123 8.79 -6.25 -7.16
CA ILE A 123 8.80 -7.66 -7.58
C ILE A 123 9.37 -7.75 -9.01
N MET A 124 10.43 -8.53 -9.17
CA MET A 124 11.10 -8.78 -10.45
C MET A 124 10.16 -9.49 -11.42
N ARG A 125 10.09 -8.99 -12.66
CA ARG A 125 9.34 -9.62 -13.77
C ARG A 125 10.19 -10.61 -14.55
N ASN A 126 11.50 -10.45 -14.50
CA ASN A 126 12.48 -11.35 -15.08
C ASN A 126 13.57 -11.61 -14.04
N TYR A 127 14.00 -12.85 -13.94
CA TYR A 127 15.14 -13.27 -13.13
C TYR A 127 15.89 -14.36 -13.90
N ASP A 128 17.22 -14.24 -14.01
CA ASP A 128 18.05 -15.20 -14.73
C ASP A 128 17.53 -15.52 -16.15
N ASN A 129 17.23 -14.47 -16.92
CA ASN A 129 16.65 -14.54 -18.27
C ASN A 129 15.31 -15.30 -18.39
N ARG A 130 14.64 -15.61 -17.27
CA ARG A 130 13.31 -16.21 -17.25
C ARG A 130 12.28 -15.25 -16.70
N GLN A 131 11.07 -15.31 -17.26
CA GLN A 131 9.94 -14.53 -16.76
C GLN A 131 9.46 -15.08 -15.43
N ASN A 132 9.14 -14.19 -14.50
CA ASN A 132 8.43 -14.51 -13.26
C ASN A 132 6.95 -14.75 -13.59
N ALA A 133 6.67 -15.90 -14.17
CA ALA A 133 5.37 -16.32 -14.69
C ALA A 133 5.14 -17.81 -14.40
N PRO A 134 3.87 -18.28 -14.38
CA PRO A 134 3.48 -19.64 -14.02
C PRO A 134 4.36 -20.76 -14.59
N GLU A 135 4.69 -20.68 -15.87
CA GLU A 135 5.47 -21.65 -16.62
C GLU A 135 6.91 -21.83 -16.10
N ASN A 136 7.44 -20.85 -15.37
CA ASN A 136 8.82 -20.86 -14.87
C ASN A 136 8.90 -21.00 -13.34
N PHE A 137 7.78 -21.00 -12.61
CA PHE A 137 7.80 -20.99 -11.15
C PHE A 137 8.51 -22.19 -10.52
N ASP A 138 8.46 -23.36 -11.16
CA ASP A 138 9.18 -24.54 -10.68
C ASP A 138 10.70 -24.32 -10.66
N TYR A 139 11.24 -23.75 -11.74
CA TYR A 139 12.65 -23.41 -11.86
C TYR A 139 13.03 -22.26 -10.91
N LEU A 140 12.25 -21.18 -10.94
CA LEU A 140 12.52 -19.99 -10.13
C LEU A 140 12.54 -20.35 -8.64
N PHE A 141 11.54 -21.08 -8.14
CA PHE A 141 11.52 -21.45 -6.74
C PHE A 141 12.62 -22.46 -6.37
N ALA A 142 13.07 -23.31 -7.30
CA ALA A 142 14.23 -24.18 -7.06
C ALA A 142 15.52 -23.36 -6.88
N LEU A 143 15.72 -22.30 -7.67
CA LEU A 143 16.83 -21.37 -7.46
C LEU A 143 16.73 -20.68 -6.10
N HIS A 144 15.55 -20.17 -5.74
CA HIS A 144 15.34 -19.54 -4.45
C HIS A 144 15.68 -20.46 -3.28
N LYS A 145 15.31 -21.75 -3.35
CA LYS A 145 15.67 -22.74 -2.32
C LYS A 145 17.18 -22.96 -2.17
N GLY A 146 17.96 -22.70 -3.22
CA GLY A 146 19.42 -22.81 -3.19
C GLY A 146 20.13 -21.56 -2.67
N LEU A 147 19.39 -20.50 -2.33
CA LEU A 147 19.93 -19.26 -1.80
C LEU A 147 19.59 -19.09 -0.32
N ASP A 148 20.55 -18.58 0.44
CA ASP A 148 20.34 -18.29 1.85
C ASP A 148 19.59 -16.97 2.06
N TRP A 149 18.93 -16.86 3.22
CA TRP A 149 18.16 -15.68 3.56
C TRP A 149 19.09 -14.46 3.70
N GLU A 150 20.23 -14.67 4.35
CA GLU A 150 21.26 -13.67 4.64
C GLU A 150 21.83 -13.07 3.35
N ASP A 151 22.09 -13.90 2.34
CA ASP A 151 22.57 -13.44 1.02
C ASP A 151 21.53 -12.56 0.32
N ASN A 152 20.26 -12.99 0.35
CA ASN A 152 19.16 -12.21 -0.22
C ASN A 152 18.95 -10.90 0.55
N LEU A 153 19.06 -10.91 1.88
CA LEU A 153 18.95 -9.73 2.71
C LEU A 153 20.08 -8.74 2.43
N SER A 154 21.33 -9.20 2.36
CA SER A 154 22.49 -8.35 2.03
C SER A 154 22.29 -7.65 0.69
N ARG A 155 21.91 -8.41 -0.34
CA ARG A 155 21.61 -7.84 -1.66
C ARG A 155 20.50 -6.80 -1.61
N LEU A 156 19.45 -7.01 -0.81
CA LEU A 156 18.34 -6.08 -0.66
C LEU A 156 18.76 -4.81 0.10
N VAL A 157 19.57 -4.93 1.15
CA VAL A 157 20.15 -3.80 1.89
C VAL A 157 21.03 -2.96 0.95
N ASP A 158 21.89 -3.60 0.16
CA ASP A 158 22.78 -2.91 -0.80
C ASP A 158 21.98 -2.19 -1.90
N ALA A 159 20.98 -2.87 -2.47
CA ALA A 159 20.11 -2.29 -3.50
C ALA A 159 19.25 -1.13 -2.95
N SER A 160 18.80 -1.21 -1.69
CA SER A 160 18.01 -0.17 -1.04
C SER A 160 18.83 1.02 -0.57
N SER A 161 20.06 0.80 -0.08
CA SER A 161 20.99 1.87 0.32
C SER A 161 21.52 2.64 -0.89
N SER A 162 21.61 1.99 -2.05
CA SER A 162 21.98 2.62 -3.31
C SER A 162 20.87 3.49 -3.94
N ILE A 163 19.68 3.57 -3.34
CA ILE A 163 18.59 4.40 -3.85
C ILE A 163 18.98 5.88 -3.67
N GLN A 164 19.34 6.52 -4.78
CA GLN A 164 19.53 7.97 -4.82
C GLN A 164 18.19 8.66 -5.09
N PRO A 165 17.94 9.85 -4.51
CA PRO A 165 16.81 10.69 -4.88
C PRO A 165 16.86 10.98 -6.38
N VAL A 166 15.78 10.65 -7.10
CA VAL A 166 15.71 10.88 -8.56
C VAL A 166 15.57 12.38 -8.88
N ASN A 167 14.99 13.14 -7.94
CA ASN A 167 14.89 14.58 -8.06
C ASN A 167 16.08 15.24 -7.37
N GLN A 168 16.71 16.19 -8.05
CA GLN A 168 17.63 17.14 -7.42
C GLN A 168 16.92 17.73 -6.19
N LYS A 169 17.60 17.79 -5.04
CA LYS A 169 17.06 18.49 -3.87
C LYS A 169 16.55 19.84 -4.35
N PHE A 170 15.32 20.20 -3.97
CA PHE A 170 14.78 21.51 -4.27
C PHE A 170 15.74 22.56 -3.69
N GLU A 171 16.43 23.27 -4.56
CA GLU A 171 17.25 24.42 -4.21
C GLU A 171 16.44 25.66 -4.57
N PRO A 172 15.75 26.29 -3.60
CA PRO A 172 14.98 27.49 -3.89
C PRO A 172 15.93 28.59 -4.39
N THR A 173 15.49 29.29 -5.43
CA THR A 173 16.07 30.56 -5.86
C THR A 173 15.99 31.59 -4.74
N GLU A 174 16.79 32.66 -4.82
CA GLU A 174 16.73 33.74 -3.81
C GLU A 174 15.33 34.35 -3.70
N THR A 175 14.59 34.46 -4.82
CA THR A 175 13.19 34.90 -4.82
C THR A 175 12.28 33.93 -4.07
N GLU A 176 12.45 32.62 -4.28
CA GLU A 176 11.65 31.60 -3.58
C GLU A 176 12.00 31.55 -2.09
N LYS A 177 13.27 31.68 -1.73
CA LYS A 177 13.69 31.81 -0.32
C LYS A 177 13.02 33.01 0.33
N SER A 178 13.09 34.19 -0.31
CA SER A 178 12.39 35.39 0.17
C SER A 178 10.91 35.10 0.35
N ASN A 179 10.25 34.53 -0.65
CA ASN A 179 8.83 34.20 -0.58
C ASN A 179 8.48 33.23 0.56
N ILE A 180 9.34 32.25 0.84
CA ILE A 180 9.20 31.30 1.96
C ILE A 180 9.35 32.04 3.29
N PHE A 181 10.37 32.88 3.47
CA PHE A 181 10.55 33.64 4.71
C PHE A 181 9.44 34.68 4.92
N ASP A 182 9.06 35.39 3.84
CA ASP A 182 7.98 36.37 3.83
C ASP A 182 6.61 35.71 4.10
N SER A 183 6.47 34.38 3.92
CA SER A 183 5.24 33.66 4.28
C SER A 183 4.91 33.77 5.76
N ILE A 184 5.93 33.86 6.63
CA ILE A 184 5.76 34.05 8.08
C ILE A 184 5.13 35.41 8.34
N SER A 185 5.67 36.46 7.73
CA SER A 185 5.14 37.82 7.84
C SER A 185 3.72 37.91 7.28
N ARG A 186 3.45 37.29 6.12
CA ARG A 186 2.11 37.24 5.52
C ARG A 186 1.11 36.52 6.43
N ALA A 187 1.48 35.38 7.01
CA ALA A 187 0.64 34.64 7.93
C ALA A 187 0.34 35.46 9.20
N SER A 188 1.38 36.08 9.79
CA SER A 188 1.23 36.94 10.96
C SER A 188 0.33 38.15 10.66
N ALA A 189 0.50 38.77 9.50
CA ALA A 189 -0.33 39.89 9.06
C ALA A 189 -1.78 39.45 8.82
N PHE A 190 -1.98 38.27 8.22
CA PHE A 190 -3.31 37.71 7.97
C PHE A 190 -4.05 37.41 9.27
N VAL A 191 -3.45 36.70 10.24
CA VAL A 191 -4.09 36.42 11.53
C VAL A 191 -4.44 37.70 12.30
N SER A 192 -3.66 38.77 12.12
CA SER A 192 -3.94 40.08 12.73
C SER A 192 -4.92 40.94 11.92
N SER A 193 -5.39 40.45 10.78
CA SER A 193 -6.19 41.22 9.84
C SER A 193 -7.69 41.16 10.15
N LYS A 194 -8.43 42.16 9.68
CA LYS A 194 -9.91 42.14 9.74
C LYS A 194 -10.50 40.98 8.95
N GLN A 195 -9.83 40.55 7.88
CA GLN A 195 -10.26 39.44 7.03
C GLN A 195 -10.25 38.11 7.79
N PHE A 196 -9.27 37.90 8.66
CA PHE A 196 -9.26 36.74 9.54
C PHE A 196 -10.46 36.75 10.48
N ASN A 197 -10.75 37.87 11.13
CA ASN A 197 -11.93 37.99 12.01
C ASN A 197 -13.24 37.70 11.26
N VAL A 198 -13.39 38.18 10.02
CA VAL A 198 -14.58 37.89 9.21
C VAL A 198 -14.72 36.38 8.94
N LEU A 199 -13.61 35.70 8.64
CA LEU A 199 -13.62 34.24 8.41
C LEU A 199 -13.84 33.45 9.70
N GLU A 200 -13.28 33.93 10.81
CA GLU A 200 -13.47 33.34 12.13
C GLU A 200 -14.93 33.47 12.57
N ASP A 201 -15.54 34.64 12.39
CA ASP A 201 -16.95 34.89 12.70
C ASP A 201 -17.88 34.02 11.85
N ASP A 202 -17.64 33.91 10.53
CA ASP A 202 -18.42 33.03 9.64
C ASP A 202 -18.32 31.56 10.06
N LEU A 203 -17.10 31.10 10.37
CA LEU A 203 -16.88 29.72 10.82
C LEU A 203 -17.54 29.46 12.18
N ASN A 204 -17.45 30.40 13.11
CA ASN A 204 -18.09 30.32 14.42
C ASN A 204 -19.62 30.29 14.28
N GLU A 205 -20.19 31.10 13.40
CA GLU A 205 -21.64 31.09 13.13
C GLU A 205 -22.09 29.71 12.62
N ARG A 206 -21.39 29.16 11.63
CA ARG A 206 -21.67 27.83 11.05
C ARG A 206 -21.55 26.72 12.09
N CYS A 207 -20.48 26.72 12.89
CA CYS A 207 -20.31 25.78 14.00
C CYS A 207 -21.43 25.89 15.04
N ASN A 208 -21.84 27.12 15.39
CA ASN A 208 -22.90 27.35 16.37
C ASN A 208 -24.26 26.84 15.90
N LYS A 209 -24.58 26.97 14.60
CA LYS A 209 -25.83 26.46 14.01
C LYS A 209 -25.97 24.93 14.13
N CYS A 210 -24.87 24.19 14.16
CA CYS A 210 -24.83 22.72 14.22
C CYS A 210 -24.16 22.17 15.49
N ARG A 211 -24.10 22.97 16.57
CA ARG A 211 -23.35 22.65 17.79
C ARG A 211 -23.79 21.35 18.44
N LYS A 212 -25.10 21.07 18.45
CA LYS A 212 -25.66 19.87 19.10
C LYS A 212 -25.27 18.62 18.32
N GLU A 213 -25.29 18.71 17.01
CA GLU A 213 -24.98 17.65 16.06
C GLU A 213 -23.50 17.32 16.08
N ILE A 214 -22.64 18.34 16.15
CA ILE A 214 -21.20 18.16 16.35
C ILE A 214 -20.92 17.42 17.67
N LEU A 215 -21.61 17.77 18.76
CA LEU A 215 -21.47 17.09 20.05
C LEU A 215 -21.91 15.62 19.96
N ILE A 216 -23.00 15.32 19.27
CA ILE A 216 -23.44 13.94 19.04
C ILE A 216 -22.40 13.19 18.21
N ALA A 217 -21.97 13.75 17.07
CA ALA A 217 -20.97 13.18 16.19
C ALA A 217 -19.62 12.95 16.88
N SER A 218 -19.28 13.74 17.91
CA SER A 218 -18.03 13.58 18.67
C SER A 218 -17.89 12.20 19.34
N HIS A 219 -19.02 11.53 19.63
CA HIS A 219 -19.07 10.19 20.22
C HIS A 219 -18.79 9.06 19.20
N ILE A 220 -18.66 9.37 17.91
CA ILE A 220 -18.29 8.38 16.90
C ILE A 220 -16.81 8.01 17.10
N GLU A 221 -16.57 6.72 17.39
CA GLU A 221 -15.21 6.19 17.61
C GLU A 221 -14.36 6.23 16.34
N ASN A 222 -14.97 5.98 15.18
CA ASN A 222 -14.27 6.03 13.90
C ASN A 222 -13.96 7.47 13.51
N THR A 223 -12.70 7.86 13.68
CA THR A 223 -12.21 9.22 13.46
C THR A 223 -12.45 9.75 12.04
N ASN A 224 -12.41 8.89 11.02
CA ASN A 224 -12.65 9.27 9.63
C ASN A 224 -14.13 9.56 9.37
N ILE A 225 -15.01 8.72 9.90
CA ILE A 225 -16.47 8.91 9.78
C ILE A 225 -16.89 10.17 10.55
N ARG A 226 -16.38 10.32 11.79
CA ARG A 226 -16.59 11.49 12.63
C ARG A 226 -16.19 12.79 11.93
N GLY A 227 -14.97 12.84 11.38
CA GLY A 227 -14.44 14.04 10.73
C GLY A 227 -15.28 14.46 9.53
N ARG A 228 -15.62 13.50 8.65
CA ARG A 228 -16.44 13.78 7.45
C ARG A 228 -17.84 14.27 7.80
N LEU A 229 -18.46 13.69 8.83
CA LEU A 229 -19.79 14.10 9.27
C LEU A 229 -19.78 15.52 9.82
N ILE A 230 -18.82 15.85 10.70
CA ILE A 230 -18.66 17.20 11.27
C ILE A 230 -18.38 18.23 10.16
N GLU A 231 -17.49 17.90 9.22
CA GLU A 231 -17.19 18.76 8.07
C GLU A 231 -18.47 19.05 7.27
N SER A 232 -19.23 18.01 6.89
CA SER A 232 -20.48 18.16 6.15
C SER A 232 -21.50 19.02 6.89
N LEU A 233 -21.64 18.86 8.21
CA LEU A 233 -22.55 19.66 9.03
C LEU A 233 -22.21 21.17 9.00
N ILE A 234 -20.93 21.51 9.02
CA ILE A 234 -20.42 22.89 9.02
C ILE A 234 -20.53 23.51 7.61
N THR A 235 -20.26 22.73 6.55
CA THR A 235 -20.18 23.25 5.19
C THR A 235 -21.52 23.31 4.45
N SER A 236 -22.48 22.46 4.81
CA SER A 236 -23.81 22.40 4.18
C SER A 236 -24.68 23.60 4.51
N ASP A 237 -25.55 23.97 3.56
CA ASP A 237 -26.60 24.96 3.78
C ASP A 237 -27.74 24.41 4.67
N ASP A 238 -28.70 25.24 5.03
CA ASP A 238 -29.75 24.85 5.99
C ASP A 238 -30.69 23.75 5.43
N VAL A 239 -30.84 23.62 4.11
CA VAL A 239 -31.69 22.60 3.48
C VAL A 239 -30.96 21.27 3.41
N GLU A 240 -29.70 21.28 2.96
CA GLU A 240 -28.83 20.11 2.94
C GLU A 240 -28.59 19.56 4.34
N ARG A 241 -28.39 20.45 5.33
CA ARG A 241 -28.15 20.04 6.72
C ARG A 241 -29.33 19.29 7.31
N GLN A 242 -30.57 19.59 6.91
CA GLN A 242 -31.77 18.85 7.33
C GLN A 242 -31.82 17.42 6.79
N GLN A 243 -31.11 17.12 5.69
CA GLN A 243 -31.06 15.79 5.06
C GLN A 243 -29.89 14.93 5.59
N ILE A 244 -28.99 15.51 6.41
CA ILE A 244 -27.90 14.80 7.07
C ILE A 244 -28.41 14.06 8.34
N TYR A 245 -29.58 14.46 8.86
CA TYR A 245 -30.31 13.77 9.92
C TYR A 245 -31.09 12.57 9.36
#